data_AF-A0A8C6EQJ2-F1
#
_entry.id   AF-A0A8C6EQJ2-F1
#
_cell.length_a   1.000
_cell.length_b   1.000
_cell.length_c   1.000
_cell.angle_alpha   90.00
_cell.angle_beta   90.00
_cell.angle_gamma   90.00
#
_symmetry.space_group_name_H-M   'P 1'
#
loop_
_entity.id
_entity.type
_entity.pdbx_description
1 polymer ?
#
loop_
_entity_poly.entity_id
_entity_poly.type
_entity_poly.pdbx_seq_one_letter_code
_entity_poly.pdbx_strand_id
1 'polypeptide(L)'
;MLIEAIMLLTATAPGRQQVRDQGTYLILRELHSWEPEPDVRLACEKLIQVLIGDEPECGMENLLEVQVPEDVERQLQQLDREQQQLAQESRVEGTAPT
;
A
#
# COMPACT_ATOMS: atom_id res chain seq x y z
N MET A 1 -4.68 -7.01 10.76
CA MET A 1 -3.60 -7.01 11.78
C MET A 1 -2.26 -7.59 11.32
N LEU A 2 -2.19 -8.67 10.52
CA LEU A 2 -0.89 -9.25 10.09
C LEU A 2 -0.21 -8.48 8.95
N ILE A 3 -0.99 -8.02 7.97
CA ILE A 3 -0.46 -7.26 6.82
C ILE A 3 0.13 -5.92 7.31
N GLU A 4 -0.54 -5.30 8.26
CA GLU A 4 -0.14 -4.05 8.92
C GLU A 4 1.12 -4.26 9.77
N ALA A 5 1.30 -5.44 10.38
CA ALA A 5 2.55 -5.77 11.05
C ALA A 5 3.71 -5.89 10.05
N ILE A 6 3.49 -6.53 8.89
CA ILE A 6 4.50 -6.58 7.82
C ILE A 6 4.79 -5.18 7.28
N MET A 7 3.76 -4.33 7.14
CA MET A 7 3.92 -2.92 6.77
C MET A 7 4.86 -2.18 7.73
N LEU A 8 4.71 -2.38 9.04
CA LEU A 8 5.62 -1.77 10.02
C LEU A 8 7.06 -2.28 9.89
N LEU A 9 7.24 -3.57 9.58
CA LEU A 9 8.59 -4.11 9.30
C LEU A 9 9.21 -3.45 8.06
N THR A 10 8.39 -3.04 7.09
CA THR A 10 8.84 -2.30 5.89
C THR A 10 9.05 -0.80 6.11
N ALA A 11 8.97 -0.29 7.34
CA ALA A 11 9.23 1.12 7.61
C ALA A 11 10.68 1.54 7.30
N THR A 12 11.65 0.64 7.51
CA THR A 12 13.08 0.90 7.30
C THR A 12 13.62 0.20 6.06
N ALA A 13 14.68 0.75 5.46
CA ALA A 13 15.34 0.15 4.30
C ALA A 13 15.77 -1.32 4.50
N PRO A 14 16.46 -1.69 5.60
CA PRO A 14 16.83 -3.09 5.82
C PRO A 14 15.61 -4.00 5.99
N GLY A 15 14.55 -3.49 6.64
CA GLY A 15 13.30 -4.22 6.80
C GLY A 15 12.57 -4.46 5.48
N ARG A 16 12.48 -3.45 4.61
CA ARG A 16 11.96 -3.61 3.23
C ARG A 16 12.75 -4.66 2.46
N GLN A 17 14.08 -4.57 2.49
CA GLN A 17 14.94 -5.51 1.78
C GLN A 17 14.69 -6.94 2.25
N GLN A 18 14.68 -7.16 3.58
CA GLN A 18 14.44 -8.48 4.14
C GLN A 18 13.07 -9.05 3.72
N VAL A 19 12.01 -8.23 3.73
CA VAL A 19 10.66 -8.66 3.31
C VAL A 19 10.63 -8.96 1.81
N ARG A 20 11.28 -8.14 0.96
CA ARG A 20 11.41 -8.40 -0.48
C ARG A 20 12.10 -9.73 -0.77
N ASP A 21 13.20 -10.01 -0.06
CA ASP A 21 14.01 -11.22 -0.26
C ASP A 21 13.27 -12.52 0.08
N GLN A 22 12.21 -12.45 0.92
CA GLN A 22 11.35 -13.59 1.22
C GLN A 22 10.29 -13.88 0.15
N GLY A 23 10.27 -13.14 -0.97
CA GLY A 23 9.28 -13.31 -2.02
C GLY A 23 7.88 -12.82 -1.63
N THR A 24 7.77 -11.96 -0.60
CA THR A 24 6.49 -11.48 -0.07
C THR A 24 5.61 -10.80 -1.13
N TYR A 25 6.20 -10.12 -2.12
CA TYR A 25 5.45 -9.53 -3.23
C TYR A 25 4.58 -10.55 -3.98
N LEU A 26 5.12 -11.74 -4.29
CA LEU A 26 4.39 -12.76 -5.04
C LEU A 26 3.18 -13.27 -4.26
N ILE A 27 3.36 -13.47 -2.96
CA ILE A 27 2.30 -13.93 -2.05
C ILE A 27 1.22 -12.86 -1.91
N LEU A 28 1.61 -11.60 -1.69
CA LEU A 28 0.66 -10.49 -1.55
C LEU A 28 -0.09 -10.19 -2.83
N ARG A 29 0.56 -10.30 -4.00
CA ARG A 29 -0.12 -10.10 -5.29
C ARG A 29 -1.21 -11.14 -5.51
N GLU A 30 -0.93 -12.39 -5.15
CA GLU A 30 -1.94 -13.45 -5.20
C GLU A 30 -3.06 -13.15 -4.21
N LEU A 31 -2.72 -12.88 -2.93
CA LEU A 31 -3.68 -12.49 -1.88
C LEU A 31 -4.58 -11.33 -2.31
N HIS A 32 -4.02 -10.28 -2.88
CA HIS A 32 -4.80 -9.14 -3.36
C HIS A 32 -5.83 -9.52 -4.45
N SER A 33 -5.50 -10.47 -5.33
CA SER A 33 -6.33 -10.80 -6.50
C SER A 33 -7.65 -11.51 -6.18
N TRP A 34 -7.66 -12.32 -5.12
CA TRP A 34 -8.78 -13.15 -4.66
C TRP A 34 -9.35 -12.73 -3.29
N GLU A 35 -8.80 -11.73 -2.62
CA GLU A 35 -9.29 -11.26 -1.33
C GLU A 35 -10.66 -10.57 -1.46
N PRO A 36 -11.72 -11.09 -0.80
CA PRO A 36 -13.05 -10.50 -0.86
C PRO A 36 -13.21 -9.28 0.05
N GLU A 37 -12.45 -9.18 1.15
CA GLU A 37 -12.60 -8.09 2.12
C GLU A 37 -11.90 -6.81 1.62
N PRO A 38 -12.64 -5.72 1.36
CA PRO A 38 -12.06 -4.50 0.78
C PRO A 38 -10.91 -3.91 1.60
N ASP A 39 -11.02 -3.93 2.93
CA ASP A 39 -10.02 -3.37 3.82
C ASP A 39 -8.71 -4.17 3.77
N VAL A 40 -8.81 -5.50 3.68
CA VAL A 40 -7.65 -6.39 3.55
C VAL A 40 -7.00 -6.23 2.19
N ARG A 41 -7.81 -6.10 1.13
CA ARG A 41 -7.32 -5.84 -0.23
C ARG A 41 -6.57 -4.51 -0.30
N LEU A 42 -7.12 -3.44 0.30
CA LEU A 42 -6.46 -2.14 0.39
C LEU A 42 -5.14 -2.22 1.17
N ALA A 43 -5.10 -2.97 2.28
CA ALA A 43 -3.86 -3.18 3.03
C ALA A 43 -2.80 -3.92 2.20
N CYS A 44 -3.20 -4.93 1.43
CA CYS A 44 -2.31 -5.63 0.50
C CYS A 44 -1.77 -4.70 -0.57
N GLU A 45 -2.62 -3.89 -1.19
CA GLU A 45 -2.25 -2.92 -2.22
C GLU A 45 -1.19 -1.93 -1.71
N LYS A 46 -1.43 -1.33 -0.53
CA LYS A 46 -0.47 -0.43 0.10
C LYS A 46 0.88 -1.10 0.35
N LEU A 47 0.88 -2.35 0.85
CA LEU A 47 2.12 -3.06 1.12
C LEU A 47 2.85 -3.43 -0.18
N ILE A 48 2.11 -3.80 -1.23
CA ILE A 48 2.68 -4.03 -2.55
C ILE A 48 3.36 -2.76 -3.06
N GLN A 49 2.71 -1.59 -2.96
CA GLN A 49 3.29 -0.31 -3.36
C GLN A 49 4.62 -0.03 -2.64
N VAL A 50 4.70 -0.29 -1.33
CA VAL A 50 5.94 -0.15 -0.55
C VAL A 50 7.03 -1.11 -1.02
N LEU A 51 6.69 -2.35 -1.39
CA LEU A 51 7.68 -3.34 -1.82
C LEU A 51 8.22 -3.08 -3.23
N ILE A 52 7.39 -2.57 -4.14
CA ILE A 52 7.82 -2.27 -5.52
C ILE A 52 8.40 -0.86 -5.68
N GLY A 53 8.22 0.00 -4.67
CA GLY A 53 8.72 1.37 -4.68
C GLY A 53 10.25 1.44 -4.62
N ASP A 54 10.78 2.51 -5.21
CA ASP A 54 12.19 2.85 -5.13
C ASP A 54 12.59 3.19 -3.69
N GLU A 55 13.85 2.93 -3.38
CA GLU A 55 14.39 3.20 -2.05
C GLU A 55 14.62 4.72 -1.88
N PRO A 56 14.16 5.34 -0.77
CA PRO A 56 14.32 6.77 -0.55
C PRO A 56 15.80 7.17 -0.34
N GLU A 57 16.08 8.46 -0.46
CA GLU A 57 17.43 9.02 -0.33
C GLU A 57 18.05 8.80 1.07
N CYS A 58 19.38 8.91 1.15
CA CYS A 58 20.10 8.81 2.41
C CYS A 58 19.58 9.86 3.41
N GLY A 59 19.21 9.43 4.62
CA GLY A 59 18.54 10.24 5.64
C GLY A 59 17.01 10.23 5.57
N MET A 60 16.41 9.49 4.63
CA MET A 60 14.96 9.28 4.51
C MET A 60 14.57 7.78 4.57
N GLU A 61 15.45 6.94 5.12
CA GLU A 61 15.28 5.48 5.07
C GLU A 61 14.11 4.98 5.91
N ASN A 62 13.73 5.73 6.96
CA ASN A 62 12.63 5.40 7.85
C ASN A 62 11.36 6.18 7.46
N LEU A 63 10.42 5.50 6.81
CA LEU A 63 9.17 6.07 6.31
C LEU A 63 8.25 6.63 7.42
N LEU A 64 8.50 6.30 8.69
CA LEU A 64 7.74 6.81 9.83
C LEU A 64 8.30 8.11 10.42
N GLU A 65 9.55 8.45 10.10
CA GLU A 65 10.27 9.59 10.68
C GLU A 65 10.56 10.70 9.66
N VAL A 66 10.21 10.48 8.39
CA VAL A 66 10.38 11.46 7.31
C VAL A 66 9.41 12.62 7.44
N GLN A 67 9.94 13.85 7.33
CA GLN A 67 9.12 15.06 7.22
C GLN A 67 8.62 15.21 5.78
N VAL A 68 7.30 15.12 5.60
CA VAL A 68 6.67 15.30 4.30
C VAL A 68 6.38 16.80 4.08
N PRO A 69 6.85 17.42 2.98
CA PRO A 69 6.46 18.78 2.63
C PRO A 69 4.94 18.94 2.46
N GLU A 70 4.38 20.11 2.81
CA GLU A 70 2.92 20.33 2.80
C GLU A 70 2.26 20.15 1.42
N ASP A 71 2.97 20.48 0.35
CA ASP A 71 2.52 20.31 -1.03
C ASP A 71 2.40 18.83 -1.40
N VAL A 72 3.40 18.03 -1.01
CA VAL A 72 3.39 16.57 -1.20
C VAL A 72 2.28 15.92 -0.37
N GLU A 73 2.09 16.35 0.88
CA GLU A 73 1.02 15.84 1.73
C GLU A 73 -0.37 16.07 1.11
N ARG A 74 -0.62 17.27 0.56
CA ARG A 74 -1.89 17.56 -0.13
C ARG A 74 -2.10 16.67 -1.36
N GLN A 75 -1.04 16.45 -2.15
CA GLN A 75 -1.13 15.57 -3.33
C GLN A 75 -1.45 14.12 -2.93
N LEU A 76 -0.80 13.61 -1.89
CA LEU A 76 -1.06 12.27 -1.37
C LEU A 76 -2.50 12.11 -0.88
N GLN A 77 -3.01 13.08 -0.11
CA GLN A 77 -4.40 13.06 0.36
C GLN A 77 -5.41 13.11 -0.79
N GLN A 78 -5.09 13.80 -1.90
CA GLN A 78 -5.94 13.83 -3.07
C GLN A 78 -5.96 12.48 -3.80
N LEU A 79 -4.79 11.86 -3.98
CA LEU A 79 -4.67 10.54 -4.58
C LEU A 79 -5.45 9.47 -3.79
N ASP A 80 -5.33 9.49 -2.46
CA ASP A 80 -6.06 8.57 -1.57
C ASP A 80 -7.58 8.71 -1.74
N ARG A 81 -8.09 9.95 -1.85
CA ARG A 81 -9.52 10.20 -2.08
C ARG A 81 -9.99 9.71 -3.44
N GLU A 82 -9.19 9.94 -4.49
CA GLU A 82 -9.50 9.47 -5.85
C GLU A 82 -9.55 7.94 -5.90
N GLN A 83 -8.62 7.25 -5.25
CA GLN A 83 -8.63 5.79 -5.14
C GLN A 83 -9.86 5.27 -4.39
N GLN A 84 -10.23 5.92 -3.28
CA GLN A 84 -11.44 5.55 -2.52
C GLN A 84 -12.71 5.72 -3.36
N GLN A 85 -12.80 6.79 -4.15
CA GLN A 85 -13.93 7.03 -5.04
C GLN A 85 -14.01 5.96 -6.14
N LEU A 86 -12.91 5.66 -6.82
CA LEU A 86 -12.84 4.60 -7.84
C LEU A 86 -13.23 3.23 -7.28
N ALA A 87 -12.76 2.91 -6.07
CA ALA A 87 -13.11 1.67 -5.38
C ALA A 87 -14.62 1.61 -5.04
N GLN A 88 -15.22 2.75 -4.70
CA GLN A 88 -16.64 2.86 -4.39
C GLN A 88 -17.51 2.79 -5.65
N GLU A 89 -17.11 3.46 -6.74
CA GLU A 89 -17.78 3.41 -8.05
C GLU A 89 -17.76 1.99 -8.63
N SER A 90 -16.60 1.31 -8.60
CA SER A 90 -16.47 -0.08 -9.03
C SER A 90 -17.39 -1.03 -8.26
N ARG A 91 -17.70 -0.72 -6.99
CA ARG A 91 -18.62 -1.50 -6.16
C ARG A 91 -20.09 -1.25 -6.51
N VAL A 92 -20.43 -0.05 -7.01
CA VAL A 92 -21.79 0.32 -7.42
C VAL A 92 -22.11 -0.22 -8.81
N GLU A 93 -21.17 -0.16 -9.77
CA GLU A 93 -21.38 -0.67 -11.13
C GLU A 93 -21.58 -2.20 -11.18
N GLY A 94 -20.96 -2.95 -10.28
CA GLY A 94 -21.17 -4.40 -10.14
C GLY A 94 -22.55 -4.82 -9.60
N THR A 95 -23.45 -3.88 -9.28
CA THR A 95 -24.80 -4.15 -8.73
C THR A 95 -25.95 -3.76 -9.66
N ALA A 96 -25.68 -3.37 -10.91
CA ALA A 96 -26.75 -3.13 -11.88
C ALA A 96 -27.44 -4.47 -12.27
N PRO A 97 -28.75 -4.65 -12.01
CA PRO A 97 -29.45 -5.87 -12.37
C PRO A 97 -29.65 -5.92 -13.88
N THR A 98 -29.37 -7.07 -14.49
CA THR A 98 -29.87 -7.41 -15.83
C THR A 98 -31.30 -7.94 -15.72
#